data_AF-A0A4Y3RVT3-F1
#
_entry.id   AF-A0A4Y3RVT3-F1
#
_cell.length_a   1.000
_cell.length_b   1.000
_cell.length_c   1.000
_cell.angle_alpha   90.00
_cell.angle_beta   90.00
_cell.angle_gamma   90.00
#
_symmetry.space_group_name_H-M   'P 1'
#
loop_
_entity.id
_entity.type
_entity.pdbx_description
1 polymer ?
#
loop_
_entity_poly.entity_id
_entity_poly.type
_entity_poly.pdbx_seq_one_letter_code
_entity_poly.pdbx_strand_id
1 'polypeptide(L)'
;MTPFEHSASRRTILTALAAAATTGAPVLGQLAAATPASAALPSDVTLPDPIEYKSNTLLYQDTNLVEGTSYSRRYRRHQQFDLKMSQKYGFQRTAILALHGGGIEIGTSELCLGIAGYSPGSAPGEGMGDPAGDPILPTVHDYFMFEGLLSDGNSALHVTSKNCDDHVALATAASHLNVLSLHGCKFEQLNLPTATYPPTGDLGVAVVGGLNAAFRAALVTEINSAGFQAVDAYDPRYSATLGEFNGSHDKNPCNRTMLAMGAQLELTTELRKSLFGNPSSRGGRAESWYKSGGRFEAFRDACRRAIATVEAGQPIL
;
A
#
# COMPACT_ATOMS: atom_id res chain seq x y z
N MET A 1 -15.26 -54.90 -33.02
CA MET A 1 -15.81 -54.33 -31.77
C MET A 1 -15.95 -52.82 -31.98
N THR A 2 -17.18 -52.35 -32.12
CA THR A 2 -17.57 -50.93 -32.09
C THR A 2 -17.94 -50.54 -30.65
N PRO A 3 -18.37 -49.30 -30.34
CA PRO A 3 -17.58 -48.30 -29.61
C PRO A 3 -18.23 -47.93 -28.27
N PHE A 4 -17.62 -47.09 -27.41
CA PHE A 4 -18.42 -46.25 -26.49
C PHE A 4 -17.71 -44.94 -26.14
N GLU A 5 -18.48 -43.87 -26.31
CA GLU A 5 -18.28 -42.50 -25.86
C GLU A 5 -18.21 -42.41 -24.33
N HIS A 6 -17.44 -41.46 -23.80
CA HIS A 6 -17.55 -41.03 -22.41
C HIS A 6 -18.14 -39.61 -22.35
N SER A 7 -19.40 -39.53 -21.94
CA SER A 7 -19.99 -38.36 -21.30
C SER A 7 -19.89 -38.54 -19.79
N ALA A 8 -19.30 -37.56 -19.08
CA ALA A 8 -19.30 -37.52 -17.63
C ALA A 8 -20.07 -36.28 -17.15
N SER A 9 -21.20 -36.59 -16.53
CA SER A 9 -22.19 -35.70 -15.95
C SER A 9 -21.69 -35.01 -14.67
N ARG A 10 -22.17 -33.77 -14.46
CA ARG A 10 -22.01 -32.95 -13.26
C ARG A 10 -22.52 -33.70 -12.01
N ARG A 11 -21.73 -33.70 -10.93
CA ARG A 11 -22.20 -34.09 -9.59
C ARG A 11 -22.04 -32.95 -8.59
N THR A 12 -23.21 -32.52 -8.13
CA THR A 12 -23.57 -31.82 -6.89
C THR A 12 -22.71 -32.24 -5.69
N ILE A 13 -22.14 -31.26 -4.99
CA ILE A 13 -21.54 -31.44 -3.67
C ILE A 13 -22.67 -31.34 -2.63
N LEU A 14 -22.89 -32.42 -1.90
CA LEU A 14 -23.80 -32.50 -0.76
C LEU A 14 -22.99 -32.66 0.51
N THR A 15 -23.18 -31.71 1.42
CA THR A 15 -22.67 -31.63 2.78
C THR A 15 -23.11 -32.83 3.60
N ALA A 16 -22.19 -33.48 4.33
CA ALA A 16 -22.54 -34.43 5.38
C ALA A 16 -21.69 -34.17 6.63
N LEU A 17 -22.36 -33.68 7.66
CA LEU A 17 -21.90 -33.59 9.05
C LEU A 17 -22.07 -34.97 9.68
N ALA A 18 -21.01 -35.53 10.28
CA ALA A 18 -21.11 -36.75 11.07
C ALA A 18 -20.38 -36.56 12.42
N ALA A 19 -21.16 -36.60 13.50
CA ALA A 19 -20.69 -36.66 14.87
C ALA A 19 -20.52 -38.12 15.30
N ALA A 20 -19.46 -38.42 16.02
CA ALA A 20 -19.39 -39.59 16.89
C ALA A 20 -18.42 -39.31 18.05
N ALA A 21 -18.96 -39.38 19.27
CA ALA A 21 -18.21 -39.30 20.52
C ALA A 21 -17.96 -40.73 21.05
N THR A 22 -16.74 -41.00 21.49
CA THR A 22 -16.41 -42.09 22.43
C THR A 22 -15.42 -41.57 23.47
N THR A 23 -15.72 -41.84 24.73
CA THR A 23 -15.07 -41.29 25.93
C THR A 23 -14.08 -42.30 26.52
N GLY A 24 -12.90 -41.81 26.96
CA GLY A 24 -12.14 -42.46 28.04
C GLY A 24 -10.62 -42.23 28.08
N ALA A 25 -10.21 -41.21 28.87
CA ALA A 25 -8.91 -41.00 29.55
C ALA A 25 -7.91 -39.99 28.93
N PRO A 26 -7.17 -39.22 29.78
CA PRO A 26 -7.01 -37.79 29.60
C PRO A 26 -5.64 -37.41 29.02
N VAL A 27 -5.65 -36.57 28.00
CA VAL A 27 -4.46 -35.84 27.55
C VAL A 27 -4.81 -34.35 27.59
N LEU A 28 -4.02 -33.61 28.36
CA LEU A 28 -3.97 -32.15 28.37
C LEU A 28 -3.95 -31.61 26.94
N GLY A 29 -4.96 -30.82 26.59
CA GLY A 29 -4.98 -30.07 25.34
C GLY A 29 -5.83 -28.83 25.52
N GLN A 30 -5.18 -27.67 25.54
CA GLN A 30 -5.82 -26.37 25.44
C GLN A 30 -6.70 -26.35 24.19
N LEU A 31 -8.00 -26.56 24.36
CA LEU A 31 -8.98 -26.09 23.39
C LEU A 31 -9.01 -24.57 23.53
N ALA A 32 -8.25 -23.90 22.66
CA ALA A 32 -8.48 -22.52 22.34
C ALA A 32 -9.97 -22.40 21.96
N ALA A 33 -10.74 -21.75 22.82
CA ALA A 33 -12.10 -21.38 22.50
C ALA A 33 -12.03 -20.54 21.22
N ALA A 34 -12.55 -21.08 20.13
CA ALA A 34 -12.79 -20.30 18.94
C ALA A 34 -13.69 -19.13 19.36
N THR A 35 -13.13 -17.92 19.31
CA THR A 35 -13.88 -16.68 19.42
C THR A 35 -15.05 -16.77 18.45
N PRO A 36 -16.30 -16.52 18.89
CA PRO A 36 -17.42 -16.51 17.96
C PRO A 36 -17.11 -15.49 16.86
N ALA A 37 -17.44 -15.84 15.62
CA ALA A 37 -17.46 -14.89 14.52
C ALA A 37 -18.37 -13.73 14.97
N SER A 38 -17.76 -12.59 15.29
CA SER A 38 -18.51 -11.40 15.66
C SER A 38 -19.36 -11.02 14.47
N ALA A 39 -20.67 -10.99 14.66
CA ALA A 39 -21.56 -10.34 13.72
C ALA A 39 -21.01 -8.94 13.43
N ALA A 40 -20.96 -8.58 12.15
CA ALA A 40 -20.58 -7.24 11.73
C ALA A 40 -21.40 -6.22 12.53
N LEU A 41 -20.70 -5.27 13.15
CA LEU A 41 -21.36 -4.09 13.70
C LEU A 41 -22.17 -3.43 12.57
N PRO A 42 -23.36 -2.88 12.86
CA PRO A 42 -24.08 -2.10 11.87
C PRO A 42 -23.17 -0.99 11.34
N SER A 43 -23.22 -0.80 10.04
CA SER A 43 -22.38 0.05 9.19
C SER A 43 -22.55 1.57 9.43
N ASP A 44 -22.76 1.97 10.68
CA ASP A 44 -23.12 3.34 11.09
C ASP A 44 -22.24 3.87 12.25
N VAL A 45 -21.04 3.29 12.44
CA VAL A 45 -20.07 3.83 13.38
C VAL A 45 -19.44 5.08 12.76
N THR A 46 -20.06 6.23 13.02
CA THR A 46 -19.43 7.54 12.79
C THR A 46 -18.48 7.81 13.95
N LEU A 47 -17.18 7.77 13.71
CA LEU A 47 -16.18 8.13 14.74
C LEU A 47 -16.17 9.65 14.93
N PRO A 48 -16.05 10.16 16.17
CA PRO A 48 -15.91 11.59 16.40
C PRO A 48 -14.65 12.16 15.71
N ASP A 49 -14.73 13.41 15.24
CA ASP A 49 -13.60 14.15 14.65
C ASP A 49 -12.37 14.13 15.58
N PRO A 50 -11.15 13.85 15.07
CA PRO A 50 -10.28 12.92 15.79
C PRO A 50 -9.32 13.55 16.80
N ILE A 51 -9.14 12.81 17.91
CA ILE A 51 -7.84 12.68 18.58
C ILE A 51 -7.11 11.58 17.79
N GLU A 52 -6.11 11.95 16.99
CA GLU A 52 -5.25 11.02 16.26
C GLU A 52 -4.72 9.92 17.21
N TYR A 53 -4.79 8.64 16.80
CA TYR A 53 -4.16 7.57 17.56
C TYR A 53 -2.65 7.82 17.64
N LYS A 54 -2.08 7.72 18.85
CA LYS A 54 -0.65 7.98 19.06
C LYS A 54 0.27 6.88 18.51
N SER A 55 -0.28 5.75 18.09
CA SER A 55 0.44 4.59 17.54
C SER A 55 -0.55 3.61 16.88
N ASN A 56 -0.06 2.73 16.02
CA ASN A 56 -0.84 1.62 15.48
C ASN A 56 -1.23 0.64 16.60
N THR A 57 -0.36 0.40 17.59
CA THR A 57 -0.67 -0.46 18.76
C THR A 57 -1.93 0.00 19.48
N LEU A 58 -2.07 1.31 19.74
CA LEU A 58 -3.28 1.85 20.39
C LEU A 58 -4.52 1.73 19.48
N LEU A 59 -4.35 1.94 18.17
CA LEU A 59 -5.44 1.73 17.21
C LEU A 59 -5.92 0.28 17.24
N TYR A 60 -5.00 -0.70 17.27
CA TYR A 60 -5.33 -2.13 17.29
C TYR A 60 -5.93 -2.61 18.62
N GLN A 61 -5.75 -1.84 19.70
CA GLN A 61 -6.33 -2.13 21.01
C GLN A 61 -7.75 -1.56 21.17
N ASP A 62 -8.19 -0.66 20.28
CA ASP A 62 -9.53 -0.11 20.33
C ASP A 62 -10.56 -1.18 19.96
N THR A 63 -11.38 -1.58 20.92
CA THR A 63 -12.39 -2.64 20.74
C THR A 63 -13.53 -2.24 19.80
N ASN A 64 -13.66 -0.97 19.43
CA ASN A 64 -14.61 -0.51 18.41
C ASN A 64 -14.10 -0.69 16.98
N LEU A 65 -12.80 -0.97 16.82
CA LEU A 65 -12.17 -1.22 15.53
C LEU A 65 -11.90 -2.71 15.34
N VAL A 66 -12.35 -3.25 14.21
CA VAL A 66 -12.18 -4.68 13.90
C VAL A 66 -11.39 -4.82 12.61
N GLU A 67 -10.26 -5.53 12.64
CA GLU A 67 -9.51 -5.87 11.43
C GLU A 67 -10.38 -6.72 10.48
N GLY A 68 -10.39 -6.37 9.20
CA GLY A 68 -11.28 -6.92 8.19
C GLY A 68 -12.63 -6.20 8.05
N THR A 69 -12.99 -5.29 8.97
CA THR A 69 -14.22 -4.48 8.90
C THR A 69 -13.95 -2.98 8.96
N SER A 70 -13.22 -2.51 9.98
CA SER A 70 -12.88 -1.10 10.17
C SER A 70 -11.57 -0.73 9.47
N TYR A 71 -10.59 -1.63 9.51
CA TYR A 71 -9.30 -1.50 8.84
C TYR A 71 -8.79 -2.85 8.33
N SER A 72 -7.76 -2.87 7.50
CA SER A 72 -7.03 -4.09 7.13
C SER A 72 -5.54 -3.82 7.02
N ARG A 73 -4.72 -4.83 7.32
CA ARG A 73 -3.30 -4.86 6.96
C ARG A 73 -3.11 -5.86 5.84
N ARG A 74 -2.61 -5.40 4.70
CA ARG A 74 -2.23 -6.26 3.57
C ARG A 74 -0.76 -6.11 3.28
N TYR A 75 -0.06 -7.24 3.15
CA TYR A 75 1.36 -7.25 2.85
C TYR A 75 1.72 -8.48 2.03
N ARG A 76 2.80 -8.37 1.27
CA ARG A 76 3.40 -9.50 0.55
C ARG A 76 4.90 -9.43 0.70
N ARG A 77 5.49 -10.56 1.06
CA ARG A 77 6.94 -10.77 1.10
C ARG A 77 7.29 -11.94 0.21
N HIS A 78 8.25 -11.73 -0.68
CA HIS A 78 8.66 -12.76 -1.63
C HIS A 78 9.59 -13.76 -0.95
N GLN A 79 9.26 -15.05 -1.07
CA GLN A 79 10.18 -16.09 -0.64
C GLN A 79 11.44 -16.07 -1.52
N GLN A 80 12.60 -16.09 -0.88
CA GLN A 80 13.89 -16.21 -1.54
C GLN A 80 14.72 -17.30 -0.87
N PHE A 81 15.52 -17.96 -1.67
CA PHE A 81 16.29 -19.13 -1.28
C PHE A 81 17.75 -18.94 -1.71
N ASP A 82 18.66 -18.89 -0.74
CA ASP A 82 20.11 -18.94 -0.97
C ASP A 82 20.62 -20.34 -0.58
N LEU A 83 20.50 -21.29 -1.51
CA LEU A 83 20.72 -22.71 -1.22
C LEU A 83 22.05 -23.24 -1.75
N LYS A 84 22.75 -22.46 -2.59
CA LYS A 84 23.95 -22.93 -3.29
C LYS A 84 25.15 -22.09 -2.89
N MET A 85 26.05 -22.69 -2.12
CA MET A 85 27.30 -22.06 -1.66
C MET A 85 28.17 -21.47 -2.77
N SER A 86 28.02 -21.93 -4.02
CA SER A 86 28.78 -21.46 -5.19
C SER A 86 28.11 -20.32 -5.96
N GLN A 87 26.90 -19.90 -5.57
CA GLN A 87 26.13 -18.88 -6.27
C GLN A 87 25.85 -17.70 -5.32
N LYS A 88 25.55 -16.54 -5.92
CA LYS A 88 24.99 -15.39 -5.22
C LYS A 88 23.59 -15.15 -5.78
N TYR A 89 22.63 -14.93 -4.90
CA TYR A 89 21.28 -14.56 -5.27
C TYR A 89 21.03 -13.10 -4.91
N GLY A 90 20.29 -12.40 -5.76
CA GLY A 90 19.78 -11.08 -5.41
C GLY A 90 18.71 -11.20 -4.33
N PHE A 91 18.47 -10.11 -3.62
CA PHE A 91 17.36 -9.99 -2.69
C PHE A 91 16.46 -8.80 -3.04
N GLN A 92 15.26 -8.76 -2.48
CA GLN A 92 14.37 -7.62 -2.66
C GLN A 92 14.98 -6.37 -2.01
N ARG A 93 15.37 -5.39 -2.83
CA ARG A 93 16.07 -4.19 -2.36
C ARG A 93 15.14 -3.08 -1.93
N THR A 94 14.00 -2.95 -2.59
CA THR A 94 13.04 -1.89 -2.35
C THR A 94 11.68 -2.47 -1.96
N ALA A 95 11.09 -1.94 -0.89
CA ALA A 95 9.71 -2.19 -0.51
C ALA A 95 8.83 -0.96 -0.74
N ILE A 96 7.54 -1.21 -1.00
CA ILE A 96 6.53 -0.16 -1.20
C ILE A 96 5.60 -0.13 0.01
N LEU A 97 5.45 1.03 0.65
CA LEU A 97 4.60 1.19 1.82
C LEU A 97 3.45 2.15 1.50
N ALA A 98 2.24 1.82 1.93
CA ALA A 98 1.13 2.76 2.04
C ALA A 98 0.55 2.66 3.45
N LEU A 99 1.07 3.50 4.37
CA LEU A 99 0.64 3.50 5.76
C LEU A 99 -0.81 3.97 5.93
N HIS A 100 -1.34 4.68 4.93
CA HIS A 100 -2.66 5.32 4.96
C HIS A 100 -3.51 4.94 3.72
N GLY A 101 -3.59 3.65 3.43
CA GLY A 101 -4.37 3.08 2.34
C GLY A 101 -5.90 3.13 2.52
N GLY A 102 -6.59 2.57 1.53
CA GLY A 102 -8.04 2.39 1.52
C GLY A 102 -8.79 3.73 1.45
N GLY A 103 -9.54 4.04 2.50
CA GLY A 103 -10.28 5.29 2.64
C GLY A 103 -9.51 6.42 3.34
N ILE A 104 -8.32 6.16 3.91
CA ILE A 104 -7.57 7.18 4.70
C ILE A 104 -7.00 8.24 3.76
N GLU A 105 -6.11 7.84 2.84
CA GLU A 105 -5.58 8.69 1.77
C GLU A 105 -5.87 8.02 0.42
N ILE A 106 -7.06 8.29 -0.12
CA ILE A 106 -7.59 7.60 -1.31
C ILE A 106 -6.58 7.48 -2.46
N GLY A 107 -6.41 6.27 -3.03
CA GLY A 107 -5.52 6.01 -4.17
C GLY A 107 -4.15 5.43 -3.82
N THR A 108 -3.70 5.54 -2.55
CA THR A 108 -2.37 5.04 -2.14
C THR A 108 -2.29 3.51 -2.15
N SER A 109 -3.36 2.80 -1.78
CA SER A 109 -3.42 1.33 -1.87
C SER A 109 -3.25 0.84 -3.30
N GLU A 110 -4.00 1.42 -4.23
CA GLU A 110 -3.98 1.02 -5.62
C GLU A 110 -2.60 1.31 -6.23
N LEU A 111 -2.04 2.48 -5.95
CA LEU A 111 -0.70 2.83 -6.41
C LEU A 111 0.38 1.93 -5.79
N CYS A 112 0.25 1.55 -4.51
CA CYS A 112 1.14 0.61 -3.85
C CYS A 112 1.17 -0.73 -4.59
N LEU A 113 0.00 -1.30 -4.89
CA LEU A 113 -0.12 -2.55 -5.66
C LEU A 113 0.49 -2.40 -7.06
N GLY A 114 0.13 -1.32 -7.77
CA GLY A 114 0.64 -1.04 -9.10
C GLY A 114 2.16 -0.97 -9.13
N ILE A 115 2.78 -0.19 -8.24
CA ILE A 115 4.24 -0.06 -8.17
C ILE A 115 4.87 -1.39 -7.77
N ALA A 116 4.26 -2.13 -6.85
CA ALA A 116 4.73 -3.45 -6.43
C ALA A 116 4.60 -4.54 -7.51
N GLY A 117 3.94 -4.26 -8.64
CA GLY A 117 3.83 -5.17 -9.78
C GLY A 117 2.52 -5.96 -9.86
N TYR A 118 1.52 -5.57 -9.07
CA TYR A 118 0.21 -6.21 -9.00
C TYR A 118 -0.88 -5.31 -9.56
N SER A 119 -1.98 -5.94 -9.98
CA SER A 119 -3.16 -5.20 -10.38
C SER A 119 -3.85 -4.62 -9.13
N PRO A 120 -4.23 -3.32 -9.14
CA PRO A 120 -5.05 -2.73 -8.07
C PRO A 120 -6.45 -3.35 -7.91
N GLY A 121 -6.92 -4.05 -8.93
CA GLY A 121 -8.20 -4.77 -8.96
C GLY A 121 -8.07 -6.01 -9.85
N SER A 122 -9.18 -6.65 -10.19
CA SER A 122 -9.16 -7.79 -11.09
C SER A 122 -8.85 -7.33 -12.52
N ALA A 123 -8.78 -8.25 -13.48
CA ALA A 123 -8.83 -7.87 -14.89
C ALA A 123 -10.03 -6.93 -15.16
N PRO A 124 -9.99 -6.08 -16.21
CA PRO A 124 -11.07 -5.17 -16.57
C PRO A 124 -12.49 -5.77 -16.42
N GLY A 125 -13.24 -5.35 -15.38
CA GLY A 125 -14.62 -5.78 -15.13
C GLY A 125 -14.84 -6.85 -14.04
N GLU A 126 -13.81 -7.29 -13.32
CA GLU A 126 -13.91 -8.39 -12.35
C GLU A 126 -13.84 -7.97 -10.86
N GLY A 127 -13.96 -6.66 -10.54
CA GLY A 127 -14.02 -6.15 -9.16
C GLY A 127 -12.66 -5.83 -8.50
N MET A 128 -12.66 -5.61 -7.18
CA MET A 128 -11.44 -5.56 -6.35
C MET A 128 -10.80 -6.94 -6.35
N GLY A 129 -9.91 -7.18 -7.30
CA GLY A 129 -9.20 -8.44 -7.45
C GLY A 129 -8.38 -8.78 -6.24
N ASP A 130 -8.09 -10.07 -6.11
CA ASP A 130 -7.22 -10.57 -5.05
C ASP A 130 -5.82 -9.97 -5.22
N PRO A 131 -5.35 -9.09 -4.31
CA PRO A 131 -3.99 -8.55 -4.34
C PRO A 131 -2.90 -9.62 -4.16
N ALA A 132 -3.27 -10.89 -3.99
CA ALA A 132 -2.39 -12.06 -4.06
C ALA A 132 -2.31 -12.72 -5.45
N GLY A 133 -3.05 -12.24 -6.45
CA GLY A 133 -3.02 -12.75 -7.81
C GLY A 133 -1.64 -12.71 -8.50
N ASP A 134 -1.58 -13.25 -9.71
CA ASP A 134 -0.35 -13.28 -10.49
C ASP A 134 0.16 -11.85 -10.77
N PRO A 135 1.49 -11.62 -10.72
CA PRO A 135 2.07 -10.35 -11.11
C PRO A 135 1.66 -9.93 -12.53
N ILE A 136 1.38 -8.64 -12.71
CA ILE A 136 1.10 -8.06 -14.04
C ILE A 136 2.33 -7.40 -14.66
N LEU A 137 3.43 -7.32 -13.90
CA LEU A 137 4.73 -6.77 -14.31
C LEU A 137 5.84 -7.82 -14.13
N PRO A 138 6.94 -7.74 -14.91
CA PRO A 138 8.01 -8.73 -14.88
C PRO A 138 8.84 -8.72 -13.59
N THR A 139 8.80 -7.63 -12.83
CA THR A 139 9.47 -7.52 -11.52
C THR A 139 8.49 -7.03 -10.46
N VAL A 140 8.63 -7.59 -9.26
CA VAL A 140 7.75 -7.36 -8.12
C VAL A 140 8.53 -6.87 -6.92
N HIS A 141 7.87 -6.07 -6.08
CA HIS A 141 8.42 -5.58 -4.82
C HIS A 141 7.62 -6.13 -3.64
N ASP A 142 8.28 -6.31 -2.50
CA ASP A 142 7.58 -6.50 -1.24
C ASP A 142 6.77 -5.23 -0.93
N TYR A 143 5.62 -5.41 -0.28
CA TYR A 143 4.77 -4.28 0.09
C TYR A 143 4.08 -4.46 1.43
N PHE A 144 3.70 -3.32 2.02
CA PHE A 144 2.81 -3.23 3.15
C PHE A 144 1.79 -2.11 2.95
N MET A 145 0.54 -2.38 3.30
CA MET A 145 -0.54 -1.41 3.32
C MET A 145 -1.32 -1.53 4.63
N PHE A 146 -1.61 -0.40 5.27
CA PHE A 146 -2.66 -0.30 6.28
C PHE A 146 -3.83 0.48 5.68
N GLU A 147 -5.03 -0.09 5.69
CA GLU A 147 -6.15 0.40 4.89
C GLU A 147 -7.38 0.67 5.73
N GLY A 148 -7.90 1.90 5.65
CA GLY A 148 -9.20 2.23 6.24
C GLY A 148 -10.34 1.60 5.42
N LEU A 149 -11.22 0.87 6.09
CA LEU A 149 -12.31 0.13 5.47
C LEU A 149 -13.71 0.68 5.75
N LEU A 150 -13.82 1.77 6.50
CA LEU A 150 -15.11 2.40 6.80
C LEU A 150 -15.76 2.97 5.53
N SER A 151 -17.08 3.10 5.53
CA SER A 151 -17.84 3.78 4.48
C SER A 151 -17.51 5.28 4.43
N ASP A 152 -17.28 5.89 5.60
CA ASP A 152 -16.84 7.27 5.80
C ASP A 152 -16.00 7.40 7.09
N GLY A 153 -15.37 8.55 7.34
CA GLY A 153 -14.65 8.82 8.60
C GLY A 153 -13.29 8.12 8.72
N ASN A 154 -12.74 7.60 7.62
CA ASN A 154 -11.46 6.89 7.63
C ASN A 154 -10.26 7.76 8.07
N SER A 155 -10.37 9.09 8.03
CA SER A 155 -9.35 9.99 8.56
C SER A 155 -9.07 9.77 10.05
N ALA A 156 -10.04 9.27 10.81
CA ALA A 156 -9.85 8.91 12.22
C ALA A 156 -8.89 7.73 12.44
N LEU A 157 -8.61 6.94 11.39
CA LEU A 157 -7.68 5.81 11.42
C LEU A 157 -6.24 6.21 11.09
N HIS A 158 -5.99 7.48 10.77
CA HIS A 158 -4.66 7.97 10.45
C HIS A 158 -3.74 7.92 11.68
N VAL A 159 -2.55 7.34 11.51
CA VAL A 159 -1.46 7.38 12.48
C VAL A 159 -0.25 7.94 11.77
N THR A 160 0.17 9.17 12.09
CA THR A 160 1.32 9.82 11.46
C THR A 160 2.52 8.89 11.34
N SER A 161 3.24 8.97 10.22
CA SER A 161 4.33 8.05 9.89
C SER A 161 5.39 7.95 10.99
N LYS A 162 5.73 9.06 11.66
CA LYS A 162 6.70 9.06 12.79
C LYS A 162 6.22 8.30 14.04
N ASN A 163 4.91 8.06 14.14
CA ASN A 163 4.27 7.27 15.21
C ASN A 163 3.92 5.86 14.75
N CYS A 164 4.24 5.47 13.51
CA CYS A 164 3.96 4.14 13.03
C CYS A 164 4.79 3.09 13.78
N ASP A 165 4.10 2.19 14.49
CA ASP A 165 4.68 1.09 15.24
C ASP A 165 4.13 -0.29 14.82
N ASP A 166 3.46 -0.38 13.66
CA ASP A 166 3.05 -1.67 13.11
C ASP A 166 4.29 -2.55 12.83
N HIS A 167 4.33 -3.72 13.46
CA HIS A 167 5.49 -4.61 13.40
C HIS A 167 5.78 -5.13 11.99
N VAL A 168 4.76 -5.31 11.15
CA VAL A 168 4.94 -5.81 9.78
C VAL A 168 5.49 -4.70 8.89
N ALA A 169 4.95 -3.48 8.99
CA ALA A 169 5.48 -2.30 8.30
C ALA A 169 6.95 -2.06 8.65
N LEU A 170 7.27 -2.07 9.95
CA LEU A 170 8.62 -1.85 10.45
C LEU A 170 9.59 -2.98 10.06
N ALA A 171 9.16 -4.24 10.15
CA ALA A 171 9.98 -5.37 9.72
C ALA A 171 10.24 -5.36 8.20
N THR A 172 9.25 -4.91 7.42
CA THR A 172 9.39 -4.74 5.97
C THR A 172 10.38 -3.63 5.67
N ALA A 173 10.25 -2.45 6.29
CA ALA A 173 11.22 -1.38 6.10
C ALA A 173 12.65 -1.80 6.47
N ALA A 174 12.82 -2.41 7.64
CA ALA A 174 14.13 -2.79 8.18
C ALA A 174 14.86 -3.87 7.37
N SER A 175 14.14 -4.67 6.56
CA SER A 175 14.75 -5.73 5.74
C SER A 175 15.06 -5.31 4.30
N HIS A 176 14.88 -4.03 3.95
CA HIS A 176 15.10 -3.52 2.59
C HIS A 176 16.14 -2.39 2.60
N LEU A 177 16.86 -2.23 1.47
CA LEU A 177 17.78 -1.10 1.28
C LEU A 177 17.00 0.22 1.14
N ASN A 178 15.85 0.16 0.46
CA ASN A 178 15.01 1.32 0.20
C ASN A 178 13.56 1.05 0.60
N VAL A 179 12.88 2.12 0.96
CA VAL A 179 11.42 2.18 1.01
C VAL A 179 10.97 3.35 0.15
N LEU A 180 9.90 3.13 -0.64
CA LEU A 180 9.06 4.19 -1.18
C LEU A 180 7.74 4.19 -0.41
N SER A 181 7.54 5.19 0.44
CA SER A 181 6.28 5.37 1.19
C SER A 181 5.32 6.28 0.44
N LEU A 182 4.07 5.87 0.28
CA LEU A 182 3.03 6.57 -0.46
C LEU A 182 2.05 7.20 0.53
N HIS A 183 1.88 8.50 0.38
CA HIS A 183 1.00 9.33 1.20
C HIS A 183 0.13 10.24 0.32
N GLY A 184 -0.90 10.82 0.94
CA GLY A 184 -1.81 11.75 0.34
C GLY A 184 -2.00 12.99 1.20
N CYS A 185 -1.95 14.15 0.56
CA CYS A 185 -2.23 15.44 1.18
C CYS A 185 -3.34 16.17 0.43
N LYS A 186 -3.81 17.27 1.02
CA LYS A 186 -4.61 18.30 0.36
C LYS A 186 -3.68 19.39 -0.15
N PHE A 187 -3.96 19.95 -1.33
CA PHE A 187 -3.12 20.98 -1.94
C PHE A 187 -2.93 22.18 -1.01
N GLU A 188 -3.98 22.60 -0.31
CA GLU A 188 -3.98 23.75 0.59
C GLU A 188 -3.03 23.58 1.77
N GLN A 189 -2.64 22.35 2.12
CA GLN A 189 -1.67 22.10 3.19
C GLN A 189 -0.23 22.39 2.76
N LEU A 190 0.07 22.34 1.46
CA LEU A 190 1.44 22.45 0.95
C LEU A 190 1.96 23.89 0.92
N ASN A 191 1.06 24.88 0.96
CA ASN A 191 1.40 26.31 0.85
C ASN A 191 2.38 26.61 -0.29
N LEU A 192 2.22 25.92 -1.44
CA LEU A 192 3.09 26.11 -2.59
C LEU A 192 2.88 27.49 -3.21
N PRO A 193 3.92 28.09 -3.82
CA PRO A 193 3.81 29.39 -4.47
C PRO A 193 2.74 29.37 -5.58
N THR A 194 1.69 30.17 -5.44
CA THR A 194 0.55 30.19 -6.36
C THR A 194 0.91 30.63 -7.78
N ALA A 195 2.00 31.40 -7.94
CA ALA A 195 2.53 31.77 -9.24
C ALA A 195 3.12 30.58 -10.03
N THR A 196 3.45 29.48 -9.34
CA THR A 196 4.05 28.27 -9.93
C THR A 196 3.15 27.04 -9.77
N TYR A 197 2.22 27.06 -8.80
CA TYR A 197 1.27 25.99 -8.49
C TYR A 197 -0.07 26.63 -8.07
N PRO A 198 -1.03 26.88 -8.98
CA PRO A 198 -0.98 26.67 -10.42
C PRO A 198 -0.90 27.95 -11.28
N PRO A 199 -0.10 27.98 -12.37
CA PRO A 199 -0.29 28.93 -13.48
C PRO A 199 -1.53 28.54 -14.33
N THR A 200 -1.88 27.25 -14.32
CA THR A 200 -3.02 26.60 -14.98
C THR A 200 -3.70 25.73 -13.94
N GLY A 201 -4.98 25.93 -13.62
CA GLY A 201 -5.71 25.40 -12.44
C GLY A 201 -5.66 23.90 -12.09
N ASP A 202 -4.73 23.10 -12.60
CA ASP A 202 -4.36 21.78 -12.14
C ASP A 202 -3.52 21.86 -10.85
N LEU A 203 -4.13 21.45 -9.74
CA LEU A 203 -3.51 21.37 -8.40
C LEU A 203 -2.80 20.03 -8.16
N GLY A 204 -2.64 19.19 -9.19
CA GLY A 204 -2.00 17.89 -9.10
C GLY A 204 -0.48 17.98 -8.94
N VAL A 205 -0.01 17.92 -7.70
CA VAL A 205 1.42 17.92 -7.32
C VAL A 205 1.78 16.66 -6.51
N ALA A 206 2.97 16.12 -6.78
CA ALA A 206 3.69 15.16 -5.94
C ALA A 206 4.84 15.86 -5.20
N VAL A 207 4.79 15.88 -3.86
CA VAL A 207 5.91 16.35 -3.03
C VAL A 207 6.77 15.17 -2.66
N VAL A 208 8.05 15.21 -3.03
CA VAL A 208 9.02 14.14 -2.84
C VAL A 208 9.89 14.43 -1.62
N GLY A 209 9.87 13.52 -0.64
CA GLY A 209 10.60 13.63 0.63
C GLY A 209 11.37 12.36 0.97
N GLY A 210 11.75 12.21 2.25
CA GLY A 210 12.60 11.13 2.76
C GLY A 210 14.09 11.50 2.78
N LEU A 211 14.93 10.72 3.47
CA LEU A 211 16.35 11.07 3.65
C LEU A 211 17.27 10.68 2.47
N ASN A 212 16.82 9.82 1.56
CA ASN A 212 17.65 9.37 0.42
C ASN A 212 17.62 10.38 -0.74
N ALA A 213 18.61 11.27 -0.79
CA ALA A 213 18.68 12.34 -1.80
C ALA A 213 18.74 11.83 -3.25
N ALA A 214 19.45 10.72 -3.50
CA ALA A 214 19.50 10.13 -4.84
C ALA A 214 18.12 9.60 -5.27
N PHE A 215 17.38 9.01 -4.33
CA PHE A 215 16.03 8.53 -4.61
C PHE A 215 15.04 9.67 -4.83
N ARG A 216 15.10 10.74 -4.02
CA ARG A 216 14.28 11.93 -4.24
C ARG A 216 14.54 12.53 -5.63
N ALA A 217 15.80 12.71 -6.00
CA ALA A 217 16.17 13.25 -7.31
C ALA A 217 15.61 12.40 -8.46
N ALA A 218 15.78 11.07 -8.38
CA ALA A 218 15.27 10.15 -9.40
C ALA A 218 13.73 10.22 -9.51
N LEU A 219 13.01 10.27 -8.38
CA LEU A 219 11.55 10.39 -8.36
C LEU A 219 11.10 11.72 -9.00
N VAL A 220 11.71 12.85 -8.61
CA VAL A 220 11.37 14.15 -9.19
C VAL A 220 11.60 14.16 -10.70
N THR A 221 12.73 13.63 -11.18
CA THR A 221 13.01 13.53 -12.61
C THR A 221 11.97 12.68 -13.34
N GLU A 222 11.75 11.45 -12.88
CA GLU A 222 10.89 10.50 -13.58
C GLU A 222 9.41 10.89 -13.57
N ILE A 223 8.92 11.45 -12.46
CA ILE A 223 7.53 11.90 -12.34
C ILE A 223 7.29 13.12 -13.24
N ASN A 224 8.24 14.08 -13.29
CA ASN A 224 8.15 15.21 -14.21
C ASN A 224 8.24 14.77 -15.68
N SER A 225 9.14 13.84 -16.02
CA SER A 225 9.23 13.28 -17.37
C SER A 225 7.98 12.51 -17.80
N ALA A 226 7.22 11.96 -16.86
CA ALA A 226 5.92 11.33 -17.12
C ALA A 226 4.76 12.34 -17.25
N GLY A 227 5.03 13.65 -17.18
CA GLY A 227 4.03 14.71 -17.39
C GLY A 227 3.24 15.09 -16.14
N PHE A 228 3.70 14.72 -14.95
CA PHE A 228 3.12 15.14 -13.67
C PHE A 228 3.98 16.21 -13.02
N GLN A 229 3.41 17.01 -12.12
CA GLN A 229 4.19 18.01 -11.39
C GLN A 229 4.81 17.35 -10.15
N ALA A 230 6.13 17.37 -10.03
CA ALA A 230 6.84 16.90 -8.85
C ALA A 230 7.89 17.89 -8.35
N VAL A 231 7.98 18.05 -7.02
CA VAL A 231 8.95 18.91 -6.34
C VAL A 231 9.70 18.16 -5.24
N ASP A 232 10.98 18.47 -5.02
CA ASP A 232 11.71 17.99 -3.84
C ASP A 232 11.37 18.90 -2.65
N ALA A 233 10.93 18.30 -1.54
CA ALA A 233 10.61 19.01 -0.30
C ALA A 233 11.82 19.70 0.34
N TYR A 234 13.04 19.31 -0.04
CA TYR A 234 14.30 19.92 0.42
C TYR A 234 14.80 21.04 -0.50
N ASP A 235 14.14 21.30 -1.64
CA ASP A 235 14.51 22.40 -2.52
C ASP A 235 14.31 23.75 -1.79
N PRO A 236 15.32 24.65 -1.75
CA PRO A 236 15.21 25.94 -1.06
C PRO A 236 14.03 26.82 -1.50
N ARG A 237 13.48 26.58 -2.70
CA ARG A 237 12.28 27.26 -3.20
C ARG A 237 11.01 26.88 -2.42
N TYR A 238 10.97 25.68 -1.84
CA TYR A 238 9.76 25.10 -1.23
C TYR A 238 9.98 24.62 0.21
N SER A 239 11.22 24.41 0.64
CA SER A 239 11.55 23.79 1.94
C SER A 239 11.02 24.55 3.15
N ALA A 240 10.79 25.87 3.02
CA ALA A 240 10.20 26.69 4.07
C ALA A 240 8.71 26.36 4.34
N THR A 241 7.99 25.82 3.35
CA THR A 241 6.56 25.50 3.46
C THR A 241 6.29 24.00 3.54
N LEU A 242 7.21 23.17 3.05
CA LEU A 242 7.04 21.71 2.95
C LEU A 242 7.64 20.92 4.12
N GLY A 243 7.99 21.57 5.23
CA GLY A 243 8.65 20.93 6.38
C GLY A 243 7.90 19.70 6.92
N GLU A 244 6.59 19.80 7.09
CA GLU A 244 5.75 18.67 7.58
C GLU A 244 5.62 17.52 6.56
N PHE A 245 5.93 17.78 5.29
CA PHE A 245 5.79 16.84 4.17
C PHE A 245 7.14 16.28 3.68
N ASN A 246 8.26 16.71 4.27
CA ASN A 246 9.60 16.36 3.80
C ASN A 246 10.09 14.97 4.21
N GLY A 247 9.36 14.27 5.09
CA GLY A 247 9.72 12.92 5.53
C GLY A 247 11.08 12.82 6.22
N SER A 248 11.53 13.89 6.90
CA SER A 248 12.86 13.98 7.51
C SER A 248 13.01 13.20 8.82
N HIS A 249 11.91 12.79 9.46
CA HIS A 249 11.98 12.13 10.76
C HIS A 249 12.62 10.74 10.65
N ASP A 250 13.62 10.44 11.48
CA ASP A 250 14.31 9.16 11.58
C ASP A 250 13.39 7.96 11.94
N LYS A 251 12.30 8.22 12.67
CA LYS A 251 11.27 7.24 13.01
C LYS A 251 10.28 6.96 11.88
N ASN A 252 10.22 7.80 10.84
CA ASN A 252 9.37 7.50 9.68
C ASN A 252 9.83 6.16 9.07
N PRO A 253 8.95 5.16 8.89
CA PRO A 253 9.30 3.87 8.32
C PRO A 253 10.08 3.95 7.01
N CYS A 254 9.88 5.00 6.19
CA CYS A 254 10.65 5.18 4.96
C CYS A 254 12.16 5.37 5.21
N ASN A 255 12.57 5.83 6.39
CA ASN A 255 13.96 6.02 6.80
C ASN A 255 14.49 4.92 7.73
N ARG A 256 13.66 3.93 8.07
CA ARG A 256 14.06 2.79 8.93
C ARG A 256 14.54 1.59 8.11
N THR A 257 15.19 1.88 6.99
CA THR A 257 15.77 0.89 6.06
C THR A 257 17.15 0.44 6.53
N MET A 258 17.73 -0.54 5.85
CA MET A 258 19.13 -0.94 6.06
C MET A 258 20.12 0.21 5.82
N LEU A 259 19.73 1.22 5.03
CA LEU A 259 20.54 2.41 4.74
C LEU A 259 20.21 3.60 5.65
N ALA A 260 19.27 3.44 6.60
CA ALA A 260 18.73 4.51 7.42
C ALA A 260 18.17 5.70 6.59
N MET A 261 17.73 5.43 5.36
CA MET A 261 17.23 6.42 4.42
C MET A 261 16.28 5.79 3.39
N GLY A 262 15.28 6.54 2.97
CA GLY A 262 14.43 6.17 1.84
C GLY A 262 13.73 7.39 1.25
N ALA A 263 12.62 7.16 0.56
CA ALA A 263 11.84 8.22 -0.05
C ALA A 263 10.36 8.12 0.36
N GLN A 264 9.68 9.26 0.33
CA GLN A 264 8.23 9.30 0.41
C GLN A 264 7.65 10.20 -0.68
N LEU A 265 6.39 9.94 -1.03
CA LEU A 265 5.58 10.78 -1.89
C LEU A 265 4.36 11.27 -1.12
N GLU A 266 4.17 12.58 -1.05
CA GLU A 266 2.96 13.24 -0.58
C GLU A 266 2.16 13.70 -1.81
N LEU A 267 1.07 13.01 -2.11
CA LEU A 267 0.30 13.22 -3.34
C LEU A 267 -0.96 14.03 -3.06
N THR A 268 -1.11 15.17 -3.73
CA THR A 268 -2.34 15.98 -3.66
C THR A 268 -3.59 15.18 -4.04
N THR A 269 -4.75 15.63 -3.56
CA THR A 269 -6.03 14.96 -3.83
C THR A 269 -6.34 14.91 -5.33
N GLU A 270 -6.03 15.99 -6.04
CA GLU A 270 -6.23 16.17 -7.47
C GLU A 270 -5.36 15.21 -8.27
N LEU A 271 -4.06 15.11 -7.90
CA LEU A 271 -3.16 14.14 -8.50
C LEU A 271 -3.70 12.72 -8.31
N ARG A 272 -4.03 12.32 -7.07
CA ARG A 272 -4.55 10.98 -6.78
C ARG A 272 -5.83 10.67 -7.55
N LYS A 273 -6.80 11.60 -7.58
CA LYS A 273 -8.04 11.44 -8.34
C LYS A 273 -7.80 11.28 -9.84
N SER A 274 -6.81 11.98 -10.39
CA SER A 274 -6.48 11.93 -11.82
C SER A 274 -5.92 10.58 -12.28
N LEU A 275 -5.52 9.71 -11.36
CA LEU A 275 -4.99 8.37 -11.66
C LEU A 275 -6.10 7.32 -11.88
N PHE A 276 -7.38 7.69 -11.80
CA PHE A 276 -8.48 6.74 -11.91
C PHE A 276 -9.59 7.28 -12.81
N GLY A 277 -10.24 6.40 -13.56
CA GLY A 277 -11.47 6.78 -14.28
C GLY A 277 -12.65 7.07 -13.33
N ASN A 278 -12.67 6.43 -12.16
CA ASN A 278 -13.63 6.65 -11.09
C ASN A 278 -12.94 6.64 -9.72
N PRO A 279 -12.64 7.80 -9.13
CA PRO A 279 -11.96 7.89 -7.84
C PRO A 279 -12.91 7.80 -6.63
N SER A 280 -14.23 7.74 -6.83
CA SER A 280 -15.25 7.99 -5.80
C SER A 280 -15.38 6.91 -4.73
N SER A 281 -14.83 5.72 -4.95
CA SER A 281 -14.82 4.63 -3.96
C SER A 281 -13.62 3.71 -4.16
N ARG A 282 -13.33 2.87 -3.16
CA ARG A 282 -12.28 1.82 -3.27
C ARG A 282 -12.53 0.91 -4.48
N GLY A 283 -13.75 0.40 -4.62
CA GLY A 283 -14.13 -0.41 -5.78
C GLY A 283 -14.03 0.35 -7.11
N GLY A 284 -14.48 1.62 -7.12
CA GLY A 284 -14.37 2.48 -8.29
C GLY A 284 -12.93 2.63 -8.78
N ARG A 285 -11.97 2.84 -7.87
CA ARG A 285 -10.55 2.96 -8.22
C ARG A 285 -9.99 1.64 -8.75
N ALA A 286 -10.26 0.54 -8.06
CA ALA A 286 -9.80 -0.79 -8.46
C ALA A 286 -10.34 -1.23 -9.83
N GLU A 287 -11.55 -0.82 -10.20
CA GLU A 287 -12.18 -1.18 -11.49
C GLU A 287 -11.91 -0.18 -12.62
N SER A 288 -11.19 0.92 -12.34
CA SER A 288 -11.01 2.01 -13.30
C SER A 288 -9.60 2.60 -13.38
N TRP A 289 -8.61 2.03 -12.71
CA TRP A 289 -7.21 2.48 -12.78
C TRP A 289 -6.71 2.57 -14.24
N TYR A 290 -7.04 1.58 -15.06
CA TYR A 290 -6.71 1.50 -16.49
C TYR A 290 -7.58 2.41 -17.38
N LYS A 291 -8.63 3.04 -16.83
CA LYS A 291 -9.51 3.99 -17.51
C LYS A 291 -9.13 5.45 -17.23
N SER A 292 -7.93 5.69 -16.70
CA SER A 292 -7.37 7.03 -16.42
C SER A 292 -6.72 7.70 -17.64
N GLY A 293 -6.84 7.10 -18.83
CA GLY A 293 -6.13 7.56 -20.04
C GLY A 293 -4.63 7.29 -19.98
N GLY A 294 -4.20 6.23 -19.29
CA GLY A 294 -2.79 5.85 -19.12
C GLY A 294 -2.06 6.59 -18.01
N ARG A 295 -2.74 7.47 -17.25
CA ARG A 295 -2.12 8.27 -16.18
C ARG A 295 -1.65 7.40 -15.02
N PHE A 296 -2.44 6.40 -14.61
CA PHE A 296 -2.04 5.47 -13.56
C PHE A 296 -0.73 4.76 -13.93
N GLU A 297 -0.67 4.19 -15.12
CA GLU A 297 0.49 3.48 -15.64
C GLU A 297 1.70 4.39 -15.77
N ALA A 298 1.53 5.61 -16.32
CA ALA A 298 2.61 6.58 -16.44
C ALA A 298 3.23 6.95 -15.08
N PHE A 299 2.39 7.19 -14.05
CA PHE A 299 2.86 7.51 -12.71
C PHE A 299 3.53 6.32 -12.02
N ARG A 300 2.91 5.12 -12.11
CA ARG A 300 3.47 3.85 -11.63
C ARG A 300 4.85 3.60 -12.23
N ASP A 301 4.96 3.73 -13.55
CA ASP A 301 6.19 3.42 -14.28
C ASP A 301 7.28 4.45 -14.00
N ALA A 302 6.93 5.72 -13.78
CA ALA A 302 7.86 6.73 -13.28
C ALA A 302 8.47 6.34 -11.93
N CYS A 303 7.64 5.92 -10.97
CA CYS A 303 8.12 5.46 -9.67
C CYS A 303 9.05 4.24 -9.82
N ARG A 304 8.69 3.29 -10.68
CA ARG A 304 9.51 2.08 -10.93
C ARG A 304 10.83 2.37 -11.64
N ARG A 305 10.87 3.33 -12.56
CA ARG A 305 12.13 3.81 -13.17
C ARG A 305 13.02 4.49 -12.14
N ALA A 306 12.44 5.30 -11.24
CA ALA A 306 13.20 5.90 -10.15
C ALA A 306 13.79 4.85 -9.19
N ILE A 307 13.01 3.81 -8.85
CA ILE A 307 13.50 2.66 -8.07
C ILE A 307 14.67 1.98 -8.80
N ALA A 308 14.52 1.66 -10.08
CA ALA A 308 15.58 1.02 -10.86
C ALA A 308 16.86 1.87 -10.92
N THR A 309 16.74 3.19 -11.07
CA THR A 309 17.88 4.12 -11.04
C THR A 309 18.64 4.07 -9.72
N VAL A 310 17.95 4.04 -8.59
CA VAL A 310 18.58 3.99 -7.26
C VAL A 310 19.19 2.62 -7.00
N GLU A 311 18.49 1.55 -7.33
CA GLU A 311 18.99 0.18 -7.16
C GLU A 311 20.24 -0.07 -8.01
N ALA A 312 20.31 0.47 -9.23
CA ALA A 312 21.50 0.36 -10.08
C ALA A 312 22.76 0.99 -9.45
N GLY A 313 22.59 2.02 -8.62
CA GLY A 313 23.67 2.67 -7.88
C GLY A 313 24.08 1.96 -6.59
N GLN A 314 23.35 0.94 -6.16
CA GLN A 314 23.59 0.24 -4.89
C GLN A 314 24.41 -1.04 -5.12
N PRO A 315 25.60 -1.18 -4.52
CA PRO A 315 26.35 -2.42 -4.59
C PRO A 315 25.59 -3.54 -3.86
N ILE A 316 25.60 -4.75 -4.42
CA ILE A 316 25.20 -5.94 -3.67
C ILE A 316 26.33 -6.20 -2.67
N LEU A 317 26.08 -5.96 -1.39
CA LEU A 317 26.99 -6.32 -0.30
C LEU A 317 27.11 -7.85 -0.19
#